data_AF-A0A3R8BPE8-F1
#
_entry.id   AF-A0A3R8BPE8-F1
#
_cell.length_a   1.000
_cell.length_b   1.000
_cell.length_c   1.000
_cell.angle_alpha   90.00
_cell.angle_beta   90.00
_cell.angle_gamma   90.00
#
_symmetry.space_group_name_H-M   'P 1'
#
loop_
_entity.id
_entity.type
_entity.pdbx_description
1 polymer ?
#
loop_
_entity_poly.entity_id
_entity_poly.type
_entity_poly.pdbx_seq_one_letter_code
_entity_poly.pdbx_strand_id
1 'polypeptide(L)'
;MKRVSGAAAPRLSAGAPSAIRPPQPAISKGASAAPGKGAVKAGAGLCKGKRGGKTISTAKMSDSYVVSFPNALPVKQVIWARDSLAGAWRLCSIVHARMRVAPPVDGSSSSSSEGREGSKPSPDNYDYYVHFLGFDRRLDQWKAWEEVRENESDLPRDEPCVKEVPDSSDDEHAGMDEEYLREHEEATKVKSIGTIRMGRYSVDTWYFSPYPKLFQNVQTLHICEFCLTFFREETELRRHTGLCECRHPPGNEIYRDKDIAMFEVDGNHCRVYCENLCFLSKLFLDHKTLRHPVSLFLFYVMTEIDDKGYHITGYFSKEKYSKNNVSCILTLPQHQRKGYGKFLINFSYALSRAERKAGTPERPLSDLGKASYIAFWTEAILALLERNEGRISVQDLSRMTCIEQADILACLEHHGVLKSKGECFFLVLPQQKIKALKEAAGRPSRAVKAEELHWIPYDRYLMPFEYSPQA
;
A
#
# COMPACT_ATOMS: atom_id res chain seq x y z
N MET A 1 69.10 0.15 -42.06
CA MET A 1 69.24 1.45 -42.76
C MET A 1 68.47 2.51 -41.97
N LYS A 2 69.17 3.61 -41.60
CA LYS A 2 68.75 4.98 -41.16
C LYS A 2 67.51 5.10 -40.23
N ARG A 3 67.62 5.39 -38.92
CA ARG A 3 67.95 6.67 -38.19
C ARG A 3 67.15 7.90 -38.61
N VAL A 4 66.41 8.49 -37.66
CA VAL A 4 66.33 9.91 -37.15
C VAL A 4 65.31 9.86 -35.97
N SER A 5 65.55 10.07 -34.66
CA SER A 5 66.26 11.06 -33.80
C SER A 5 65.50 12.36 -33.46
N GLY A 6 65.22 12.56 -32.16
CA GLY A 6 65.18 13.85 -31.42
C GLY A 6 63.85 14.62 -31.39
N ALA A 7 63.46 15.36 -30.34
CA ALA A 7 64.19 15.84 -29.17
C ALA A 7 63.21 16.27 -28.04
N ALA A 8 63.77 16.59 -26.86
CA ALA A 8 63.10 16.81 -25.58
C ALA A 8 62.90 18.30 -25.19
N ALA A 9 61.88 18.54 -24.35
CA ALA A 9 61.74 19.54 -23.24
C ALA A 9 61.77 21.06 -23.59
N PRO A 10 61.14 21.98 -22.79
CA PRO A 10 61.25 22.07 -21.33
C PRO A 10 59.95 22.34 -20.53
N ARG A 11 60.08 22.12 -19.22
CA ARG A 11 59.14 22.50 -18.15
C ARG A 11 59.17 24.02 -17.92
N LEU A 12 58.00 24.61 -17.69
CA LEU A 12 57.85 25.88 -16.98
C LEU A 12 56.76 25.75 -15.90
N SER A 13 57.16 26.09 -14.68
CA SER A 13 56.37 26.23 -13.47
C SER A 13 55.75 27.63 -13.40
N ALA A 14 54.46 27.75 -13.07
CA ALA A 14 53.92 28.93 -12.38
C ALA A 14 52.48 28.71 -11.88
N GLY A 15 52.26 28.98 -10.59
CA GLY A 15 51.10 29.74 -10.11
C GLY A 15 49.80 28.97 -9.83
N ALA A 16 49.57 28.68 -8.54
CA ALA A 16 48.23 28.45 -8.01
C ALA A 16 47.38 29.73 -8.08
N PRO A 17 46.09 29.68 -8.43
CA PRO A 17 45.15 30.75 -8.15
C PRO A 17 44.36 30.48 -6.87
N SER A 18 44.36 31.50 -6.02
CA SER A 18 43.64 31.65 -4.77
C SER A 18 42.12 31.50 -4.91
N ALA A 19 41.51 31.00 -3.85
CA ALA A 19 40.08 30.89 -3.62
C ALA A 19 39.33 32.22 -3.83
N ILE A 20 38.20 32.16 -4.54
CA ILE A 20 37.19 33.22 -4.58
C ILE A 20 35.89 32.65 -3.99
N ARG A 21 35.54 33.17 -2.81
CA ARG A 21 34.33 32.87 -2.04
C ARG A 21 33.18 33.73 -2.60
N PRO A 22 31.98 33.19 -2.86
CA PRO A 22 30.84 33.99 -3.30
C PRO A 22 30.30 34.87 -2.15
N PRO A 23 29.75 36.06 -2.44
CA PRO A 23 29.32 37.01 -1.41
C PRO A 23 27.98 36.59 -0.79
N GLN A 24 27.90 36.70 0.54
CA GLN A 24 26.66 36.62 1.31
C GLN A 24 25.88 37.94 1.21
N PRO A 25 24.53 37.92 1.10
CA PRO A 25 23.74 39.14 1.15
C PRO A 25 23.63 39.68 2.60
N ALA A 26 23.75 40.99 2.71
CA ALA A 26 23.78 41.75 3.95
C ALA A 26 22.42 41.83 4.64
N ILE A 27 22.46 41.68 5.97
CA ILE A 27 21.35 41.89 6.91
C ILE A 27 21.20 43.40 7.13
N SER A 28 20.09 43.99 6.70
CA SER A 28 19.72 45.36 7.06
C SER A 28 18.84 45.36 8.32
N LYS A 29 19.36 45.91 9.42
CA LYS A 29 18.59 46.31 10.60
C LYS A 29 17.82 47.59 10.28
N GLY A 30 16.49 47.55 10.40
CA GLY A 30 15.61 48.71 10.40
C GLY A 30 14.69 48.65 11.61
N ALA A 31 15.00 49.41 12.65
CA ALA A 31 14.11 49.67 13.77
C ALA A 31 13.23 50.87 13.41
N SER A 32 11.92 50.80 13.69
CA SER A 32 11.07 51.99 13.85
C SER A 32 9.85 51.66 14.70
N ALA A 33 9.52 52.65 15.53
CA ALA A 33 8.70 52.57 16.74
C ALA A 33 7.18 52.53 16.49
N ALA A 34 6.47 52.08 17.53
CA ALA A 34 5.02 52.12 17.66
C ALA A 34 4.44 53.54 17.62
N PRO A 35 3.14 53.66 17.33
CA PRO A 35 2.27 54.28 18.34
C PRO A 35 0.88 53.63 18.48
N GLY A 36 0.33 53.75 19.69
CA GLY A 36 -1.01 54.33 19.85
C GLY A 36 -2.23 53.40 19.87
N LYS A 37 -2.79 53.25 21.07
CA LYS A 37 -4.12 52.69 21.37
C LYS A 37 -5.24 53.33 20.55
N GLY A 38 -6.19 52.52 20.07
CA GLY A 38 -7.48 52.97 19.55
C GLY A 38 -8.55 51.89 19.70
N ALA A 39 -9.40 52.04 20.70
CA ALA A 39 -10.58 51.21 20.92
C ALA A 39 -11.70 51.62 19.94
N VAL A 40 -12.30 50.67 19.21
CA VAL A 40 -13.56 50.88 18.51
C VAL A 40 -14.47 49.66 18.69
N LYS A 41 -15.66 49.93 19.23
CA LYS A 41 -16.77 49.01 19.48
C LYS A 41 -17.33 48.45 18.16
N ALA A 42 -17.49 47.14 18.07
CA ALA A 42 -18.32 46.50 17.04
C ALA A 42 -19.72 46.26 17.60
N GLY A 43 -20.70 46.93 16.99
CA GLY A 43 -22.12 46.79 17.27
C GLY A 43 -22.70 45.50 16.69
N ALA A 44 -23.72 45.00 17.38
CA ALA A 44 -24.50 43.83 17.01
C ALA A 44 -25.20 44.01 15.65
N GLY A 45 -25.13 42.97 14.82
CA GLY A 45 -25.88 42.82 13.58
C GLY A 45 -26.23 41.36 13.37
N LEU A 46 -27.38 40.95 13.89
CA LEU A 46 -28.03 39.67 13.64
C LEU A 46 -28.40 39.55 12.15
N CYS A 47 -27.95 38.50 11.46
CA CYS A 47 -28.64 37.95 10.30
C CYS A 47 -28.50 36.42 10.28
N LYS A 48 -29.65 35.75 10.46
CA LYS A 48 -29.81 34.30 10.47
C LYS A 48 -29.58 33.72 9.07
N GLY A 49 -28.56 32.87 8.92
CA GLY A 49 -28.39 31.95 7.79
C GLY A 49 -28.43 30.50 8.28
N LYS A 50 -29.42 29.73 7.83
CA LYS A 50 -29.64 28.31 8.17
C LYS A 50 -28.39 27.47 7.87
N ARG A 51 -27.76 26.88 8.89
CA ARG A 51 -26.88 25.71 8.74
C ARG A 51 -27.73 24.45 8.87
N GLY A 52 -27.97 23.78 7.75
CA GLY A 52 -28.54 22.43 7.70
C GLY A 52 -27.46 21.44 7.28
N GLY A 53 -26.45 21.22 8.13
CA GLY A 53 -25.57 20.07 8.01
C GLY A 53 -26.14 18.95 8.87
N LYS A 54 -26.69 17.90 8.26
CA LYS A 54 -27.15 16.70 9.00
C LYS A 54 -25.93 15.89 9.39
N THR A 55 -25.50 16.00 10.64
CA THR A 55 -24.70 14.96 11.29
C THR A 55 -25.57 13.70 11.37
N ILE A 56 -25.16 12.63 10.68
CA ILE A 56 -25.80 11.32 10.81
C ILE A 56 -25.30 10.72 12.12
N SER A 57 -26.18 10.68 13.12
CA SER A 57 -25.96 10.02 14.41
C SER A 57 -25.81 8.51 14.22
N THR A 58 -24.86 7.90 14.93
CA THR A 58 -24.62 6.46 15.06
C THR A 58 -25.87 5.67 15.46
N ALA A 59 -26.85 6.29 16.12
CA ALA A 59 -28.14 5.69 16.45
C ALA A 59 -29.00 5.35 15.20
N LYS A 60 -28.84 6.09 14.10
CA LYS A 60 -29.60 5.82 12.85
C LYS A 60 -29.15 4.55 12.13
N MET A 61 -27.92 4.11 12.36
CA MET A 61 -27.34 2.93 11.70
C MET A 61 -27.76 1.63 12.37
N SER A 62 -27.79 1.59 13.71
CA SER A 62 -28.40 0.47 14.45
C SER A 62 -29.85 0.28 14.03
N ASP A 63 -30.58 1.37 13.80
CA ASP A 63 -31.95 1.31 13.29
C ASP A 63 -32.03 0.70 11.89
N SER A 64 -31.17 1.10 10.94
CA SER A 64 -31.22 0.55 9.56
C SER A 64 -30.85 -0.95 9.49
N TYR A 65 -29.90 -1.39 10.32
CA TYR A 65 -29.48 -2.80 10.37
C TYR A 65 -30.56 -3.66 11.00
N VAL A 66 -31.13 -3.22 12.13
CA VAL A 66 -32.21 -3.93 12.81
C VAL A 66 -33.48 -4.02 11.94
N VAL A 67 -33.75 -2.98 11.14
CA VAL A 67 -34.83 -3.00 10.15
C VAL A 67 -34.54 -3.99 9.01
N SER A 68 -33.30 -4.07 8.54
CA SER A 68 -32.90 -4.94 7.42
C SER A 68 -32.74 -6.41 7.82
N PHE A 69 -32.35 -6.67 9.08
CA PHE A 69 -32.05 -8.00 9.62
C PHE A 69 -32.69 -8.16 11.02
N PRO A 70 -34.03 -8.32 11.08
CA PRO A 70 -34.73 -8.47 12.35
C PRO A 70 -34.23 -9.71 13.11
N ASN A 71 -33.97 -9.54 14.41
CA ASN A 71 -33.43 -10.55 15.33
C ASN A 71 -32.07 -11.16 14.96
N ALA A 72 -31.35 -10.63 13.97
CA ALA A 72 -29.95 -11.00 13.77
C ALA A 72 -29.11 -10.50 14.95
N LEU A 73 -28.00 -11.17 15.24
CA LEU A 73 -27.05 -10.70 16.24
C LEU A 73 -26.56 -9.27 15.87
N PRO A 74 -26.56 -8.31 16.82
CA PRO A 74 -26.16 -6.93 16.59
C PRO A 74 -24.74 -6.74 16.03
N VAL A 75 -24.59 -5.76 15.14
CA VAL A 75 -23.26 -5.29 14.69
C VAL A 75 -22.45 -4.79 15.89
N LYS A 76 -21.14 -5.04 15.87
CA LYS A 76 -20.17 -4.79 16.95
C LYS A 76 -20.35 -5.68 18.20
N GLN A 77 -21.35 -6.57 18.25
CA GLN A 77 -21.39 -7.59 19.30
C GLN A 77 -20.12 -8.45 19.18
N VAL A 78 -19.44 -8.64 20.30
CA VAL A 78 -18.29 -9.53 20.40
C VAL A 78 -18.80 -10.94 20.65
N ILE A 79 -18.43 -11.86 19.77
CA ILE A 79 -18.79 -13.27 19.80
C ILE A 79 -17.55 -14.12 19.49
N TRP A 80 -17.68 -15.43 19.61
CA TRP A 80 -16.69 -16.38 19.14
C TRP A 80 -17.03 -16.87 17.74
N ALA A 81 -16.03 -16.96 16.88
CA ALA A 81 -16.16 -17.61 15.59
C ALA A 81 -14.98 -18.54 15.30
N ARG A 82 -15.24 -19.62 14.56
CA ARG A 82 -14.22 -20.58 14.15
C ARG A 82 -13.37 -20.01 13.01
N ASP A 83 -12.10 -19.72 13.22
CA ASP A 83 -11.17 -19.34 12.15
C ASP A 83 -10.88 -20.56 11.24
N SER A 84 -11.38 -20.54 10.00
CA SER A 84 -11.20 -21.63 9.04
C SER A 84 -9.74 -21.87 8.64
N LEU A 85 -8.88 -20.86 8.73
CA LEU A 85 -7.47 -20.97 8.35
C LEU A 85 -6.62 -21.51 9.49
N ALA A 86 -6.86 -21.03 10.72
CA ALA A 86 -6.14 -21.50 11.90
C ALA A 86 -6.74 -22.78 12.52
N GLY A 87 -7.99 -23.11 12.17
CA GLY A 87 -8.72 -24.24 12.76
C GLY A 87 -9.06 -24.04 14.24
N ALA A 88 -9.18 -22.80 14.70
CA ALA A 88 -9.36 -22.44 16.12
C ALA A 88 -10.47 -21.41 16.32
N TRP A 89 -11.09 -21.40 17.50
CA TRP A 89 -12.07 -20.39 17.89
C TRP A 89 -11.38 -19.11 18.36
N ARG A 90 -11.87 -17.97 17.90
CA ARG A 90 -11.32 -16.65 18.23
C ARG A 90 -12.44 -15.67 18.54
N LEU A 91 -12.14 -14.67 19.38
CA LEU A 91 -13.01 -13.51 19.56
C LEU A 91 -13.09 -12.70 18.26
N CYS A 92 -14.30 -12.33 17.89
CA CYS A 92 -14.57 -11.53 16.71
C CYS A 92 -15.75 -10.59 16.99
N SER A 93 -15.82 -9.50 16.23
CA SER A 93 -16.97 -8.60 16.22
C SER A 93 -17.83 -8.85 14.98
N ILE A 94 -19.14 -8.75 15.16
CA ILE A 94 -20.08 -8.84 14.03
C ILE A 94 -19.99 -7.57 13.20
N VAL A 95 -19.76 -7.74 11.90
CA VAL A 95 -19.65 -6.64 10.95
C VAL A 95 -20.92 -6.50 10.12
N HIS A 96 -21.51 -7.63 9.68
CA HIS A 96 -22.74 -7.65 8.91
C HIS A 96 -23.47 -9.01 9.01
N ALA A 97 -24.71 -9.07 8.55
CA ALA A 97 -25.48 -10.30 8.42
C ALA A 97 -26.06 -10.44 7.00
N ARG A 98 -26.35 -11.67 6.58
CA ARG A 98 -27.12 -11.97 5.39
C ARG A 98 -28.07 -13.13 5.69
N MET A 99 -29.25 -13.14 5.07
CA MET A 99 -30.11 -14.32 5.16
C MET A 99 -29.42 -15.51 4.50
N ARG A 100 -29.46 -16.66 5.18
CA ARG A 100 -28.96 -17.91 4.63
C ARG A 100 -29.86 -18.33 3.46
N VAL A 101 -29.26 -18.53 2.29
CA VAL A 101 -29.97 -19.11 1.14
C VAL A 101 -29.89 -20.63 1.31
N ALA A 102 -31.03 -21.29 1.47
CA ALA A 102 -31.07 -22.75 1.52
C ALA A 102 -30.52 -23.32 0.19
N PRO A 103 -29.73 -24.41 0.21
CA PRO A 103 -29.30 -25.06 -1.01
C PRO A 103 -30.51 -25.47 -1.86
N PRO A 104 -30.41 -25.48 -3.21
CA PRO A 104 -31.48 -26.02 -4.05
C PRO A 104 -31.69 -27.48 -3.66
N VAL A 105 -32.91 -27.81 -3.24
CA VAL A 105 -33.28 -29.18 -2.94
C VAL A 105 -33.44 -29.91 -4.27
N ASP A 106 -32.53 -30.83 -4.59
CA ASP A 106 -32.70 -31.73 -5.74
C ASP A 106 -34.04 -32.48 -5.57
N GLY A 107 -34.86 -32.39 -6.61
CA GLY A 107 -36.27 -32.73 -6.55
C GLY A 107 -36.54 -34.18 -6.17
N SER A 108 -37.28 -34.39 -5.08
CA SER A 108 -38.40 -35.34 -5.02
C SER A 108 -39.08 -35.24 -3.66
N SER A 109 -40.21 -34.53 -3.61
CA SER A 109 -41.45 -34.95 -2.95
C SER A 109 -42.35 -33.73 -2.74
N SER A 110 -43.44 -33.72 -3.50
CA SER A 110 -44.58 -32.87 -3.25
C SER A 110 -45.25 -33.32 -1.95
N SER A 111 -45.00 -32.61 -0.86
CA SER A 111 -45.92 -32.55 0.27
C SER A 111 -46.20 -31.09 0.59
N SER A 112 -47.44 -30.71 0.35
CA SER A 112 -48.07 -29.44 0.71
C SER A 112 -47.69 -28.97 2.11
N SER A 113 -46.96 -27.86 2.20
CA SER A 113 -46.88 -27.04 3.40
C SER A 113 -47.65 -25.75 3.16
N GLU A 114 -48.87 -25.72 3.69
CA GLU A 114 -49.68 -24.52 3.88
C GLU A 114 -48.89 -23.41 4.60
N GLY A 115 -49.21 -22.16 4.28
CA GLY A 115 -48.45 -20.99 4.66
C GLY A 115 -48.21 -20.84 6.17
N ARG A 116 -46.93 -20.65 6.54
CA ARG A 116 -46.55 -19.96 7.77
C ARG A 116 -46.30 -18.49 7.44
N GLU A 117 -47.35 -17.68 7.52
CA GLU A 117 -47.18 -16.25 7.73
C GLU A 117 -46.77 -16.00 9.19
N GLY A 118 -45.67 -15.27 9.41
CA GLY A 118 -45.52 -14.43 10.59
C GLY A 118 -44.48 -14.75 11.67
N SER A 119 -43.67 -15.81 11.59
CA SER A 119 -42.55 -15.95 12.54
C SER A 119 -41.38 -15.07 12.11
N LYS A 120 -41.03 -14.05 12.92
CA LYS A 120 -39.81 -13.26 12.68
C LYS A 120 -38.61 -14.21 12.59
N PRO A 121 -37.68 -14.01 11.64
CA PRO A 121 -36.51 -14.88 11.50
C PRO A 121 -35.73 -14.92 12.81
N SER A 122 -35.20 -16.09 13.17
CA SER A 122 -34.35 -16.29 14.34
C SER A 122 -32.88 -16.07 13.97
N PRO A 123 -31.98 -15.86 14.96
CA PRO A 123 -30.56 -15.58 14.70
C PRO A 123 -29.84 -16.61 13.83
N ASP A 124 -30.29 -17.86 13.85
CA ASP A 124 -29.78 -19.01 13.08
C ASP A 124 -30.19 -19.02 11.60
N ASN A 125 -31.13 -18.15 11.19
CA ASN A 125 -31.47 -17.94 9.79
C ASN A 125 -30.45 -17.05 9.04
N TYR A 126 -29.42 -16.55 9.74
CA TYR A 126 -28.44 -15.63 9.19
C TYR A 126 -27.04 -16.24 9.18
N ASP A 127 -26.28 -15.91 8.14
CA ASP A 127 -24.82 -15.99 8.18
C ASP A 127 -24.27 -14.61 8.61
N TYR A 128 -23.16 -14.61 9.33
CA TYR A 128 -22.55 -13.39 9.88
C TYR A 128 -21.19 -13.15 9.25
N TYR A 129 -20.95 -11.94 8.76
CA TYR A 129 -19.62 -11.49 8.37
C TYR A 129 -18.93 -10.97 9.64
N VAL A 130 -17.78 -11.55 9.98
CA VAL A 130 -17.10 -11.29 11.25
C VAL A 130 -15.69 -10.74 11.04
N HIS A 131 -15.26 -9.89 11.97
CA HIS A 131 -13.91 -9.37 12.06
C HIS A 131 -13.22 -9.90 13.32
N PHE A 132 -12.12 -10.63 13.16
CA PHE A 132 -11.37 -11.19 14.28
C PHE A 132 -10.60 -10.10 15.03
N LEU A 133 -10.85 -9.97 16.34
CA LEU A 133 -10.30 -8.87 17.13
C LEU A 133 -8.77 -8.98 17.21
N GLY A 134 -8.07 -7.86 16.94
CA GLY A 134 -6.60 -7.79 16.95
C GLY A 134 -5.93 -8.49 15.76
N PHE A 135 -6.71 -8.83 14.72
CA PHE A 135 -6.17 -9.42 13.49
C PHE A 135 -6.51 -8.56 12.26
N ASP A 136 -5.66 -8.63 11.25
CA ASP A 136 -5.86 -7.97 9.96
C ASP A 136 -7.20 -8.37 9.32
N ARG A 137 -7.95 -7.36 8.81
CA ARG A 137 -9.25 -7.50 8.16
C ARG A 137 -9.24 -8.41 6.93
N ARG A 138 -8.08 -8.75 6.39
CA ARG A 138 -7.96 -9.79 5.36
C ARG A 138 -8.55 -11.14 5.80
N LEU A 139 -8.54 -11.43 7.12
CA LEU A 139 -9.09 -12.64 7.72
C LEU A 139 -10.61 -12.58 7.92
N ASP A 140 -11.23 -11.42 7.68
CA ASP A 140 -12.68 -11.27 7.77
C ASP A 140 -13.36 -12.22 6.77
N GLN A 141 -14.40 -12.91 7.25
CA GLN A 141 -15.07 -13.95 6.50
C GLN A 141 -16.53 -14.12 6.92
N TRP A 142 -17.32 -14.70 6.02
CA TRP A 142 -18.69 -15.13 6.32
C TRP A 142 -18.67 -16.41 7.16
N LYS A 143 -19.49 -16.43 8.20
CA LYS A 143 -19.66 -17.55 9.12
C LYS A 143 -21.09 -18.00 9.21
N ALA A 144 -21.22 -19.31 9.06
CA ALA A 144 -22.47 -20.01 9.27
C ALA A 144 -22.83 -19.96 10.78
N TRP A 145 -24.13 -20.05 11.11
CA TRP A 145 -24.60 -20.12 12.50
C TRP A 145 -23.87 -21.19 13.32
N GLU A 146 -23.54 -22.32 12.70
CA GLU A 146 -22.85 -23.45 13.32
C GLU A 146 -21.41 -23.10 13.74
N GLU A 147 -20.81 -22.08 13.11
CA GLU A 147 -19.44 -21.63 13.32
C GLU A 147 -19.34 -20.39 14.24
N VAL A 148 -20.44 -19.95 14.86
CA VAL A 148 -20.48 -18.80 15.79
C VAL A 148 -21.04 -19.19 17.14
N ARG A 149 -20.52 -18.61 18.23
CA ARG A 149 -21.02 -18.79 19.61
C ARG A 149 -21.01 -17.46 20.33
N GLU A 150 -22.09 -17.13 21.04
CA GLU A 150 -22.16 -15.88 21.80
C GLU A 150 -21.24 -15.91 23.02
N ASN A 151 -21.13 -17.06 23.69
CA ASN A 151 -20.35 -17.20 24.92
C ASN A 151 -19.27 -18.28 24.80
N GLU A 152 -18.21 -18.14 25.61
CA GLU A 152 -17.13 -19.12 25.70
C GLU A 152 -17.63 -20.50 26.19
N SER A 153 -18.65 -20.51 27.05
CA SER A 153 -19.26 -21.75 27.57
C SER A 153 -19.85 -22.65 26.48
N ASP A 154 -20.17 -22.06 25.33
CA ASP A 154 -20.88 -22.73 24.23
C ASP A 154 -19.88 -23.29 23.19
N LEU A 155 -18.58 -23.11 23.43
CA LEU A 155 -17.51 -23.65 22.60
C LEU A 155 -17.35 -25.17 22.78
N PRO A 156 -17.04 -25.90 21.69
CA PRO A 156 -16.67 -27.30 21.80
C PRO A 156 -15.42 -27.48 22.69
N ARG A 157 -15.50 -28.37 23.69
CA ARG A 157 -14.41 -28.57 24.68
C ARG A 157 -13.11 -29.10 24.08
N ASP A 158 -13.21 -29.81 22.96
CA ASP A 158 -12.08 -30.48 22.31
C ASP A 158 -11.45 -29.65 21.17
N GLU A 159 -11.94 -28.43 20.92
CA GLU A 159 -11.43 -27.57 19.86
C GLU A 159 -10.53 -26.45 20.41
N PRO A 160 -9.43 -26.10 19.71
CA PRO A 160 -8.51 -25.06 20.18
C PRO A 160 -9.19 -23.68 20.17
N CYS A 161 -8.95 -22.87 21.21
CA CYS A 161 -9.41 -21.49 21.31
C CYS A 161 -8.26 -20.53 21.62
N VAL A 162 -8.29 -19.34 21.02
CA VAL A 162 -7.32 -18.26 21.28
C VAL A 162 -8.05 -17.14 22.01
N LYS A 163 -7.66 -16.93 23.27
CA LYS A 163 -8.30 -15.95 24.18
C LYS A 163 -7.63 -14.58 24.14
N GLU A 164 -6.33 -14.56 23.87
CA GLU A 164 -5.55 -13.33 23.82
C GLU A 164 -5.79 -12.61 22.50
N VAL A 165 -6.24 -11.35 22.60
CA VAL A 165 -6.33 -10.43 21.47
C VAL A 165 -4.95 -9.80 21.32
N PRO A 166 -4.26 -9.95 20.18
CA PRO A 166 -3.00 -9.27 19.93
C PRO A 166 -3.19 -7.75 20.06
N ASP A 167 -2.21 -7.07 20.64
CA ASP A 167 -2.17 -5.61 20.69
C ASP A 167 -1.98 -5.08 19.27
N SER A 168 -3.06 -4.65 18.62
CA SER A 168 -2.99 -3.98 17.32
C SER A 168 -2.53 -2.55 17.56
N SER A 169 -1.25 -2.26 17.37
CA SER A 169 -0.78 -0.89 17.38
C SER A 169 -1.48 -0.11 16.26
N ASP A 170 -2.25 0.92 16.61
CA ASP A 170 -3.07 1.80 15.74
C ASP A 170 -2.27 2.61 14.67
N ASP A 171 -1.05 2.17 14.34
CA ASP A 171 -0.13 2.80 13.39
C ASP A 171 -0.64 2.73 11.94
N GLU A 172 -1.52 1.76 11.62
CA GLU A 172 -2.05 1.55 10.26
C GLU A 172 -3.03 2.64 9.79
N HIS A 173 -3.50 3.50 10.70
CA HIS A 173 -4.41 4.61 10.40
C HIS A 173 -3.77 6.00 10.58
N ALA A 174 -2.50 6.04 10.98
CA ALA A 174 -1.81 7.29 11.29
C ALA A 174 -1.74 8.24 10.08
N GLY A 175 -2.35 9.42 10.21
CA GLY A 175 -2.34 10.46 9.19
C GLY A 175 -3.51 10.44 8.20
N MET A 176 -4.45 9.51 8.34
CA MET A 176 -5.72 9.54 7.62
C MET A 176 -6.80 10.33 8.38
N ASP A 177 -7.72 10.95 7.65
CA ASP A 177 -8.83 11.71 8.20
C ASP A 177 -9.85 10.79 8.90
N GLU A 178 -10.25 11.10 10.14
CA GLU A 178 -11.15 10.25 10.94
C GLU A 178 -12.55 10.10 10.33
N GLU A 179 -13.06 11.13 9.66
CA GLU A 179 -14.36 11.07 8.98
C GLU A 179 -14.27 10.17 7.75
N TYR A 180 -13.16 10.25 6.99
CA TYR A 180 -12.85 9.34 5.90
C TYR A 180 -12.74 7.89 6.36
N LEU A 181 -12.01 7.62 7.44
CA LEU A 181 -11.88 6.27 7.99
C LEU A 181 -13.24 5.70 8.36
N ARG A 182 -14.08 6.51 9.01
CA ARG A 182 -15.44 6.09 9.39
C ARG A 182 -16.33 5.82 8.17
N GLU A 183 -16.34 6.69 7.16
CA GLU A 183 -17.13 6.49 5.94
C GLU A 183 -16.63 5.32 5.10
N HIS A 184 -15.31 5.17 4.98
CA HIS A 184 -14.66 4.07 4.29
C HIS A 184 -15.01 2.76 5.00
N GLU A 185 -14.76 2.68 6.31
CA GLU A 185 -15.14 1.53 7.12
C GLU A 185 -16.61 1.19 7.00
N GLU A 186 -17.52 2.17 6.92
CA GLU A 186 -18.96 1.95 6.77
C GLU A 186 -19.38 1.40 5.41
N ALA A 187 -18.78 1.88 4.32
CA ALA A 187 -19.09 1.44 2.97
C ALA A 187 -18.36 0.15 2.55
N THR A 188 -17.22 -0.17 3.18
CA THR A 188 -16.31 -1.26 2.78
C THR A 188 -16.31 -2.44 3.75
N LYS A 189 -17.30 -2.50 4.66
CA LYS A 189 -17.40 -3.53 5.71
C LYS A 189 -17.34 -4.96 5.20
N VAL A 190 -17.95 -5.21 4.05
CA VAL A 190 -18.12 -6.55 3.50
C VAL A 190 -17.45 -6.61 2.14
N LYS A 191 -16.66 -7.66 1.91
CA LYS A 191 -16.10 -7.96 0.60
C LYS A 191 -17.24 -8.21 -0.38
N SER A 192 -17.33 -7.38 -1.42
CA SER A 192 -18.35 -7.52 -2.48
C SER A 192 -17.92 -8.48 -3.59
N ILE A 193 -16.62 -8.74 -3.72
CA ILE A 193 -16.07 -9.71 -4.68
C ILE A 193 -15.44 -10.82 -3.85
N GLY A 194 -15.78 -12.09 -4.08
CA GLY A 194 -15.18 -13.20 -3.34
C GLY A 194 -13.74 -13.47 -3.81
N THR A 195 -13.63 -13.84 -5.08
CA THR A 195 -12.40 -14.30 -5.72
C THR A 195 -12.19 -13.57 -7.06
N ILE A 196 -10.95 -13.39 -7.51
CA ILE A 196 -10.63 -12.97 -8.86
C ILE A 196 -10.01 -14.11 -9.66
N ARG A 197 -10.30 -14.16 -10.96
CA ARG A 197 -9.62 -15.04 -11.91
C ARG A 197 -8.79 -14.21 -12.88
N MET A 198 -7.48 -14.41 -12.86
CA MET A 198 -6.52 -13.64 -13.65
C MET A 198 -5.44 -14.57 -14.20
N GLY A 199 -5.34 -14.66 -15.53
CA GLY A 199 -4.51 -15.65 -16.20
C GLY A 199 -4.88 -17.08 -15.75
N ARG A 200 -3.88 -17.84 -15.30
CA ARG A 200 -4.07 -19.20 -14.75
C ARG A 200 -4.48 -19.25 -13.28
N TYR A 201 -4.57 -18.11 -12.61
CA TYR A 201 -4.73 -18.04 -11.16
C TYR A 201 -6.17 -17.70 -10.75
N SER A 202 -6.58 -18.29 -9.63
CA SER A 202 -7.79 -17.94 -8.89
C SER A 202 -7.35 -17.48 -7.50
N VAL A 203 -7.72 -16.28 -7.10
CA VAL A 203 -7.17 -15.61 -5.91
C VAL A 203 -8.28 -14.99 -5.09
N ASP A 204 -8.37 -15.35 -3.82
CA ASP A 204 -9.34 -14.77 -2.89
C ASP A 204 -8.99 -13.32 -2.57
N THR A 205 -10.01 -12.47 -2.51
CA THR A 205 -9.83 -11.04 -2.22
C THR A 205 -9.76 -10.79 -0.72
N TRP A 206 -9.03 -9.74 -0.34
CA TRP A 206 -8.77 -9.43 1.06
C TRP A 206 -9.61 -8.27 1.56
N TYR A 207 -9.95 -7.33 0.68
CA TYR A 207 -10.68 -6.13 1.03
C TYR A 207 -11.69 -5.79 -0.06
N PHE A 208 -12.66 -4.95 0.29
CA PHE A 208 -13.55 -4.34 -0.69
C PHE A 208 -12.78 -3.43 -1.64
N SER A 209 -13.19 -3.44 -2.90
CA SER A 209 -12.79 -2.50 -3.94
C SER A 209 -14.03 -1.95 -4.65
N PRO A 210 -14.12 -0.63 -4.91
CA PRO A 210 -15.30 0.01 -5.48
C PRO A 210 -15.35 -0.15 -7.00
N TYR A 211 -15.33 -1.40 -7.49
CA TYR A 211 -15.66 -1.68 -8.88
C TYR A 211 -17.05 -1.12 -9.22
N PRO A 212 -17.36 -0.81 -10.49
CA PRO A 212 -18.67 -0.30 -10.87
C PRO A 212 -19.79 -1.26 -10.40
N LYS A 213 -20.96 -0.72 -10.05
CA LYS A 213 -22.06 -1.47 -9.38
C LYS A 213 -22.41 -2.81 -10.05
N LEU A 214 -22.31 -2.90 -11.37
CA LEU A 214 -22.61 -4.13 -12.13
C LEU A 214 -21.61 -5.27 -11.86
N PHE A 215 -20.41 -4.96 -11.36
CA PHE A 215 -19.33 -5.91 -11.07
C PHE A 215 -19.13 -6.13 -9.56
N GLN A 216 -20.03 -5.62 -8.73
CA GLN A 216 -20.05 -5.87 -7.29
C GLN A 216 -20.97 -7.06 -6.96
N ASN A 217 -20.80 -7.62 -5.77
CA ASN A 217 -21.60 -8.74 -5.23
C ASN A 217 -21.52 -9.99 -6.13
N VAL A 218 -20.32 -10.27 -6.64
CA VAL A 218 -20.03 -11.44 -7.49
C VAL A 218 -19.07 -12.38 -6.77
N GLN A 219 -19.30 -13.68 -6.90
CA GLN A 219 -18.40 -14.66 -6.29
C GLN A 219 -17.03 -14.66 -7.00
N THR A 220 -17.02 -14.51 -8.33
CA THR A 220 -15.79 -14.47 -9.12
C THR A 220 -15.82 -13.32 -10.11
N LEU A 221 -14.78 -12.49 -10.09
CA LEU A 221 -14.55 -11.46 -11.10
C LEU A 221 -13.43 -11.91 -12.05
N HIS A 222 -13.66 -11.83 -13.35
CA HIS A 222 -12.71 -12.28 -14.37
C HIS A 222 -11.90 -11.10 -14.91
N ILE A 223 -10.58 -11.15 -14.84
CA ILE A 223 -9.70 -10.03 -15.19
C ILE A 223 -8.69 -10.47 -16.25
N CYS A 224 -8.60 -9.71 -17.34
CA CYS A 224 -7.56 -9.90 -18.35
C CYS A 224 -6.19 -9.57 -17.75
N GLU A 225 -5.23 -10.49 -17.84
CA GLU A 225 -3.91 -10.31 -17.21
C GLU A 225 -3.03 -9.24 -17.85
N PHE A 226 -3.34 -8.85 -19.10
CA PHE A 226 -2.54 -7.88 -19.86
C PHE A 226 -3.13 -6.47 -19.81
N CYS A 227 -4.41 -6.28 -20.13
CA CYS A 227 -5.02 -4.94 -20.17
C CYS A 227 -5.81 -4.59 -18.90
N LEU A 228 -5.93 -5.53 -17.96
CA LEU A 228 -6.65 -5.39 -16.69
C LEU A 228 -8.16 -5.10 -16.82
N THR A 229 -8.73 -5.25 -18.02
CA THR A 229 -10.19 -5.16 -18.19
C THR A 229 -10.86 -6.32 -17.46
N PHE A 230 -11.98 -6.03 -16.80
CA PHE A 230 -12.71 -6.95 -15.94
C PHE A 230 -14.09 -7.30 -16.49
N PHE A 231 -14.55 -8.51 -16.20
CA PHE A 231 -15.75 -9.14 -16.74
C PHE A 231 -16.48 -9.93 -15.65
N ARG A 232 -17.80 -10.10 -15.79
CA ARG A 232 -18.59 -10.87 -14.83
C ARG A 232 -18.56 -12.35 -15.14
N GLU A 233 -18.58 -12.69 -16.43
CA GLU A 233 -18.67 -14.07 -16.89
C GLU A 233 -17.36 -14.54 -17.52
N GLU A 234 -17.03 -15.82 -17.35
CA GLU A 234 -15.84 -16.41 -17.96
C GLU A 234 -15.90 -16.34 -19.50
N THR A 235 -17.10 -16.46 -20.08
CA THR A 235 -17.32 -16.40 -21.53
C THR A 235 -16.98 -15.02 -22.12
N GLU A 236 -17.22 -13.94 -21.38
CA GLU A 236 -16.85 -12.58 -21.76
C GLU A 236 -15.33 -12.40 -21.81
N LEU A 237 -14.63 -12.88 -20.77
CA LEU A 237 -13.17 -12.86 -20.74
C LEU A 237 -12.60 -13.71 -21.88
N ARG A 238 -13.13 -14.91 -22.15
CA ARG A 238 -12.67 -15.77 -23.26
C ARG A 238 -12.80 -15.07 -24.61
N ARG A 239 -13.94 -14.42 -24.87
CA ARG A 239 -14.16 -13.62 -26.08
C ARG A 239 -13.19 -12.43 -26.15
N HIS A 240 -12.95 -11.74 -25.03
CA HIS A 240 -11.99 -10.64 -24.97
C HIS A 240 -10.57 -11.11 -25.27
N THR A 241 -10.11 -12.21 -24.68
CA THR A 241 -8.76 -12.77 -24.90
C THR A 241 -8.51 -13.13 -26.36
N GLY A 242 -9.55 -13.56 -27.10
CA GLY A 242 -9.45 -13.82 -28.54
C GLY A 242 -9.27 -12.57 -29.40
N LEU A 243 -9.57 -11.38 -28.88
CA LEU A 243 -9.50 -10.09 -29.59
C LEU A 243 -8.42 -9.16 -29.02
N CYS A 244 -8.02 -9.36 -27.78
CA CYS A 244 -7.08 -8.49 -27.09
C CYS A 244 -5.68 -8.67 -27.67
N GLU A 245 -5.10 -7.58 -28.17
CA GLU A 245 -3.74 -7.56 -28.71
C GLU A 245 -2.69 -7.21 -27.64
N CYS A 246 -3.11 -6.73 -26.46
CA CYS A 246 -2.19 -6.37 -25.39
C CYS A 246 -1.45 -7.61 -24.87
N ARG A 247 -0.12 -7.52 -24.81
CA ARG A 247 0.76 -8.54 -24.19
C ARG A 247 1.72 -7.99 -23.16
N HIS A 248 1.63 -6.69 -22.85
CA HIS A 248 2.42 -6.01 -21.84
C HIS A 248 1.66 -4.80 -21.29
N PRO A 249 2.09 -4.23 -20.14
CA PRO A 249 1.57 -2.97 -19.64
C PRO A 249 1.71 -1.84 -20.69
N PRO A 250 0.74 -0.94 -20.83
CA PRO A 250 0.77 0.14 -21.82
C PRO A 250 1.68 1.28 -21.34
N GLY A 251 2.99 1.13 -21.52
CA GLY A 251 3.98 2.11 -21.09
C GLY A 251 5.36 1.83 -21.65
N ASN A 252 6.34 2.60 -21.23
CA ASN A 252 7.72 2.42 -21.65
C ASN A 252 8.36 1.33 -20.80
N GLU A 253 8.99 0.34 -21.45
CA GLU A 253 9.87 -0.57 -20.75
C GLU A 253 11.15 0.17 -20.36
N ILE A 254 11.37 0.37 -19.06
CA ILE A 254 12.50 1.14 -18.53
C ILE A 254 13.58 0.25 -17.91
N TYR A 255 13.30 -1.04 -17.77
CA TYR A 255 14.25 -2.01 -17.22
C TYR A 255 13.95 -3.42 -17.70
N ARG A 256 15.01 -4.15 -18.08
CA ARG A 256 14.95 -5.58 -18.38
C ARG A 256 16.14 -6.32 -17.77
N ASP A 257 15.88 -7.38 -17.00
CA ASP A 257 16.91 -8.32 -16.59
C ASP A 257 16.38 -9.75 -16.70
N LYS A 258 16.82 -10.44 -17.74
CA LYS A 258 16.39 -11.81 -18.09
C LYS A 258 14.86 -11.91 -18.26
N ASP A 259 14.21 -12.49 -17.26
CA ASP A 259 12.80 -12.85 -17.19
C ASP A 259 11.95 -11.78 -16.49
N ILE A 260 12.54 -10.67 -16.04
CA ILE A 260 11.84 -9.57 -15.38
C ILE A 260 11.97 -8.29 -16.20
N ALA A 261 10.84 -7.63 -16.42
CA ALA A 261 10.78 -6.29 -16.98
C ALA A 261 9.98 -5.32 -16.09
N MET A 262 10.34 -4.04 -16.13
CA MET A 262 9.61 -2.93 -15.48
C MET A 262 9.09 -1.97 -16.54
N PHE A 263 7.81 -1.66 -16.47
CA PHE A 263 7.16 -0.66 -17.32
C PHE A 263 6.82 0.58 -16.51
N GLU A 264 7.20 1.75 -17.00
CA GLU A 264 6.69 3.03 -16.54
C GLU A 264 5.42 3.38 -17.32
N VAL A 265 4.29 3.43 -16.61
CA VAL A 265 2.98 3.76 -17.15
C VAL A 265 2.51 5.08 -16.55
N ASP A 266 2.35 6.10 -17.38
CA ASP A 266 1.80 7.39 -16.95
C ASP A 266 0.28 7.33 -16.88
N GLY A 267 -0.31 7.55 -15.70
CA GLY A 267 -1.75 7.53 -15.51
C GLY A 267 -2.51 8.64 -16.24
N ASN A 268 -1.83 9.69 -16.70
CA ASN A 268 -2.42 10.71 -17.55
C ASN A 268 -2.67 10.20 -18.97
N HIS A 269 -1.77 9.37 -19.50
CA HIS A 269 -1.85 8.82 -20.85
C HIS A 269 -2.63 7.50 -20.89
N CYS A 270 -2.46 6.65 -19.87
CA CYS A 270 -3.02 5.30 -19.82
C CYS A 270 -4.10 5.17 -18.73
N ARG A 271 -5.01 6.15 -18.68
CA ARG A 271 -6.01 6.31 -17.61
C ARG A 271 -6.78 5.02 -17.31
N VAL A 272 -7.36 4.36 -18.32
CA VAL A 272 -8.20 3.16 -18.13
C VAL A 272 -7.41 2.02 -17.50
N TYR A 273 -6.18 1.77 -17.98
CA TYR A 273 -5.33 0.73 -17.43
C TYR A 273 -4.96 1.02 -15.96
N CYS A 274 -4.61 2.27 -15.66
CA CYS A 274 -4.25 2.70 -14.30
C CYS A 274 -5.45 2.66 -13.34
N GLU A 275 -6.64 3.05 -13.77
CA GLU A 275 -7.89 2.91 -12.99
C GLU A 275 -8.18 1.43 -12.69
N ASN A 276 -8.06 0.55 -13.70
CA ASN A 276 -8.23 -0.89 -13.53
C ASN A 276 -7.19 -1.48 -12.55
N LEU A 277 -5.92 -1.08 -12.67
CA LEU A 277 -4.86 -1.49 -11.74
C LEU A 277 -5.16 -1.02 -10.31
N CYS A 278 -5.70 0.19 -10.15
CA CYS A 278 -6.12 0.72 -8.88
C CYS A 278 -7.27 -0.07 -8.25
N PHE A 279 -8.31 -0.44 -9.03
CA PHE A 279 -9.39 -1.30 -8.56
C PHE A 279 -8.88 -2.69 -8.16
N LEU A 280 -8.02 -3.30 -8.98
CA LEU A 280 -7.38 -4.58 -8.68
C LEU A 280 -6.57 -4.48 -7.39
N SER A 281 -5.75 -3.45 -7.26
CA SER A 281 -4.89 -3.25 -6.10
C SER A 281 -5.67 -3.04 -4.81
N LYS A 282 -6.82 -2.36 -4.86
CA LYS A 282 -7.66 -2.10 -3.70
C LYS A 282 -8.27 -3.38 -3.10
N LEU A 283 -8.39 -4.46 -3.88
CA LEU A 283 -8.79 -5.78 -3.38
C LEU A 283 -7.78 -6.38 -2.38
N PHE A 284 -6.55 -5.86 -2.37
CA PHE A 284 -5.42 -6.40 -1.59
C PHE A 284 -4.72 -5.34 -0.72
N LEU A 285 -5.22 -4.10 -0.71
CA LEU A 285 -4.73 -3.00 0.12
C LEU A 285 -5.91 -2.37 0.87
N ASP A 286 -5.86 -2.35 2.20
CA ASP A 286 -6.96 -1.82 3.00
C ASP A 286 -7.07 -0.29 2.87
N HIS A 287 -5.94 0.39 3.06
CA HIS A 287 -5.84 1.84 3.16
C HIS A 287 -5.58 2.56 1.82
N LYS A 288 -5.73 1.88 0.68
CA LYS A 288 -5.61 2.55 -0.62
C LYS A 288 -6.82 3.45 -0.87
N THR A 289 -6.59 4.74 -1.06
CA THR A 289 -7.62 5.68 -1.56
C THR A 289 -7.68 5.68 -3.08
N LEU A 290 -8.91 5.72 -3.62
CA LEU A 290 -9.19 5.88 -5.06
C LEU A 290 -9.79 7.26 -5.39
N ARG A 291 -9.69 8.22 -4.46
CA ARG A 291 -10.22 9.58 -4.64
C ARG A 291 -9.33 10.44 -5.54
N HIS A 292 -8.03 10.18 -5.54
CA HIS A 292 -7.08 10.93 -6.36
C HIS A 292 -7.11 10.45 -7.82
N PRO A 293 -7.19 11.37 -8.79
CA PRO A 293 -7.10 11.02 -10.19
C PRO A 293 -5.79 10.30 -10.51
N VAL A 294 -5.85 9.22 -11.29
CA VAL A 294 -4.66 8.46 -11.69
C VAL A 294 -3.65 9.29 -12.49
N SER A 295 -4.07 10.42 -13.09
CA SER A 295 -3.21 11.34 -13.83
C SER A 295 -2.11 12.00 -13.01
N LEU A 296 -2.25 11.99 -11.67
CA LEU A 296 -1.24 12.50 -10.74
C LEU A 296 -0.09 11.51 -10.49
N PHE A 297 -0.21 10.27 -10.96
CA PHE A 297 0.70 9.18 -10.61
C PHE A 297 1.40 8.60 -11.84
N LEU A 298 2.64 8.19 -11.62
CA LEU A 298 3.36 7.20 -12.43
C LEU A 298 3.21 5.82 -11.79
N PHE A 299 3.03 4.80 -12.61
CA PHE A 299 2.92 3.42 -12.18
C PHE A 299 4.10 2.62 -12.74
N TYR A 300 4.86 1.98 -11.86
CA TYR A 300 5.99 1.13 -12.20
C TYR A 300 5.55 -0.32 -12.08
N VAL A 301 5.21 -0.93 -13.22
CA VAL A 301 4.59 -2.25 -13.30
C VAL A 301 5.65 -3.30 -13.61
N MET A 302 5.84 -4.22 -12.67
CA MET A 302 6.78 -5.34 -12.82
C MET A 302 6.10 -6.54 -13.44
N THR A 303 6.81 -7.21 -14.34
CA THR A 303 6.31 -8.36 -15.10
C THR A 303 7.32 -9.50 -15.10
N GLU A 304 6.81 -10.73 -15.10
CA GLU A 304 7.53 -11.94 -15.53
C GLU A 304 7.31 -12.12 -17.04
N ILE A 305 8.35 -12.52 -17.78
CA ILE A 305 8.30 -12.67 -19.25
C ILE A 305 8.27 -14.15 -19.62
N ASP A 306 7.32 -14.54 -20.47
CA ASP A 306 7.30 -15.86 -21.13
C ASP A 306 7.05 -15.74 -22.65
N ASP A 307 6.74 -16.86 -23.30
CA ASP A 307 6.44 -16.94 -24.74
C ASP A 307 5.12 -16.26 -25.14
N LYS A 308 4.23 -16.02 -24.18
CA LYS A 308 2.93 -15.38 -24.37
C LYS A 308 3.00 -13.88 -24.12
N GLY A 309 3.86 -13.41 -23.24
CA GLY A 309 4.07 -11.97 -23.04
C GLY A 309 4.62 -11.61 -21.67
N TYR A 310 4.15 -10.49 -21.13
CA TYR A 310 4.61 -9.86 -19.90
C TYR A 310 3.50 -9.94 -18.86
N HIS A 311 3.67 -10.85 -17.92
CA HIS A 311 2.70 -11.19 -16.89
C HIS A 311 2.93 -10.33 -15.65
N ILE A 312 1.99 -9.44 -15.33
CA ILE A 312 2.09 -8.59 -14.16
C ILE A 312 2.26 -9.42 -12.87
N THR A 313 3.25 -9.06 -12.07
CA THR A 313 3.54 -9.70 -10.78
C THR A 313 3.37 -8.74 -9.60
N GLY A 314 3.51 -7.45 -9.85
CA GLY A 314 3.34 -6.41 -8.86
C GLY A 314 3.60 -5.03 -9.45
N TYR A 315 3.37 -3.99 -8.67
CA TYR A 315 3.68 -2.62 -9.06
C TYR A 315 3.94 -1.75 -7.83
N PHE A 316 4.49 -0.56 -8.07
CA PHE A 316 4.30 0.56 -7.16
C PHE A 316 3.87 1.81 -7.94
N SER A 317 3.10 2.68 -7.30
CA SER A 317 2.77 4.01 -7.82
C SER A 317 3.61 5.07 -7.12
N LYS A 318 3.89 6.16 -7.83
CA LYS A 318 4.61 7.33 -7.32
C LYS A 318 3.91 8.59 -7.82
N GLU A 319 3.55 9.50 -6.92
CA GLU A 319 3.07 10.83 -7.32
C GLU A 319 4.14 11.58 -8.10
N LYS A 320 3.73 12.25 -9.17
CA LYS A 320 4.63 13.05 -10.02
C LYS A 320 5.33 14.17 -9.24
N TYR A 321 4.63 14.75 -8.26
CA TYR A 321 5.11 15.91 -7.50
C TYR A 321 5.05 15.64 -5.99
N SER A 322 5.83 14.66 -5.52
CA SER A 322 5.94 14.34 -4.09
C SER A 322 7.38 14.05 -3.68
N LYS A 323 7.64 14.20 -2.38
CA LYS A 323 8.88 13.71 -1.75
C LYS A 323 8.86 12.20 -1.57
N ASN A 324 7.67 11.60 -1.48
CA ASN A 324 7.53 10.16 -1.33
C ASN A 324 7.95 9.47 -2.64
N ASN A 325 8.80 8.45 -2.55
CA ASN A 325 9.22 7.69 -3.72
C ASN A 325 8.26 6.53 -4.06
N VAL A 326 7.31 6.25 -3.15
CA VAL A 326 6.25 5.25 -3.29
C VAL A 326 4.99 5.77 -2.61
N SER A 327 3.85 5.70 -3.30
CA SER A 327 2.51 5.97 -2.74
C SER A 327 1.77 4.67 -2.39
N CYS A 328 1.77 3.71 -3.31
CA CYS A 328 1.23 2.37 -3.07
C CYS A 328 2.21 1.36 -3.63
N ILE A 329 2.33 0.19 -2.99
CA ILE A 329 3.14 -0.92 -3.46
C ILE A 329 2.38 -2.22 -3.24
N LEU A 330 2.36 -3.08 -4.26
CA LEU A 330 1.68 -4.36 -4.20
C LEU A 330 2.46 -5.40 -4.98
N THR A 331 2.71 -6.55 -4.35
CA THR A 331 2.96 -7.81 -5.07
C THR A 331 1.65 -8.59 -5.07
N LEU A 332 1.17 -8.98 -6.25
CA LEU A 332 -0.06 -9.75 -6.38
C LEU A 332 0.03 -11.04 -5.55
N PRO A 333 -1.03 -11.47 -4.84
CA PRO A 333 -0.95 -12.57 -3.87
C PRO A 333 -0.30 -13.85 -4.41
N GLN A 334 -0.61 -14.24 -5.64
CA GLN A 334 -0.05 -15.42 -6.31
C GLN A 334 1.45 -15.32 -6.67
N HIS A 335 2.05 -14.12 -6.53
CA HIS A 335 3.48 -13.87 -6.72
C HIS A 335 4.20 -13.45 -5.43
N GLN A 336 3.53 -13.47 -4.27
CA GLN A 336 4.16 -13.16 -2.99
C GLN A 336 5.17 -14.24 -2.56
N ARG A 337 6.05 -13.89 -1.60
CA ARG A 337 7.14 -14.75 -1.08
C ARG A 337 8.18 -15.20 -2.12
N LYS A 338 8.19 -14.62 -3.32
CA LYS A 338 9.22 -14.82 -4.37
C LYS A 338 10.36 -13.79 -4.34
N GLY A 339 10.35 -12.84 -3.39
CA GLY A 339 11.34 -11.74 -3.30
C GLY A 339 10.95 -10.46 -4.06
N TYR A 340 9.82 -10.49 -4.77
CA TYR A 340 9.31 -9.38 -5.59
C TYR A 340 8.98 -8.10 -4.84
N GLY A 341 8.41 -8.18 -3.63
CA GLY A 341 8.18 -6.99 -2.81
C GLY A 341 9.48 -6.25 -2.50
N LYS A 342 10.52 -6.98 -2.12
CA LYS A 342 11.85 -6.41 -1.82
C LYS A 342 12.53 -5.85 -3.07
N PHE A 343 12.31 -6.47 -4.24
CA PHE A 343 12.79 -5.95 -5.52
C PHE A 343 12.08 -4.66 -5.92
N LEU A 344 10.75 -4.58 -5.78
CA LEU A 344 9.98 -3.35 -6.04
C LEU A 344 10.46 -2.18 -5.14
N ILE A 345 10.72 -2.45 -3.86
CA ILE A 345 11.32 -1.46 -2.94
C ILE A 345 12.72 -1.06 -3.43
N ASN A 346 13.58 -2.02 -3.77
CA ASN A 346 14.92 -1.71 -4.27
C ASN A 346 14.87 -0.86 -5.56
N PHE A 347 13.91 -1.15 -6.43
CA PHE A 347 13.69 -0.42 -7.68
C PHE A 347 13.24 1.02 -7.42
N SER A 348 12.32 1.27 -6.48
CA SER A 348 11.94 2.65 -6.13
C SER A 348 13.12 3.47 -5.62
N TYR A 349 14.01 2.87 -4.83
CA TYR A 349 15.26 3.53 -4.41
C TYR A 349 16.29 3.66 -5.55
N ALA A 350 16.26 2.79 -6.56
CA ALA A 350 17.09 2.96 -7.77
C ALA A 350 16.69 4.22 -8.54
N LEU A 351 15.38 4.49 -8.64
CA LEU A 351 14.88 5.74 -9.20
C LEU A 351 15.28 6.94 -8.34
N SER A 352 15.14 6.87 -7.01
CA SER A 352 15.59 7.93 -6.09
C SER A 352 17.10 8.24 -6.24
N ARG A 353 17.94 7.21 -6.42
CA ARG A 353 19.38 7.37 -6.72
C ARG A 353 19.61 8.11 -8.05
N ALA A 354 18.88 7.74 -9.11
CA ALA A 354 18.96 8.42 -10.40
C ALA A 354 18.47 9.89 -10.32
N GLU A 355 17.49 10.18 -9.47
CA GLU A 355 17.00 11.53 -9.17
C GLU A 355 17.93 12.34 -8.26
N ARG A 356 18.87 11.67 -7.56
CA ARG A 356 19.73 12.24 -6.52
C ARG A 356 18.93 12.86 -5.38
N LYS A 357 17.82 12.22 -5.01
CA LYS A 357 16.93 12.63 -3.91
C LYS A 357 16.79 11.47 -2.92
N ALA A 358 16.70 11.76 -1.63
CA ALA A 358 16.28 10.76 -0.65
C ALA A 358 14.78 10.46 -0.86
N GLY A 359 14.37 9.24 -0.54
CA GLY A 359 13.01 8.77 -0.69
C GLY A 359 12.52 8.04 0.54
N THR A 360 11.22 8.15 0.77
CA THR A 360 10.47 7.46 1.83
C THR A 360 9.14 6.99 1.25
N PRO A 361 8.58 5.86 1.71
CA PRO A 361 7.22 5.50 1.36
C PRO A 361 6.20 6.43 2.02
N GLU A 362 5.05 6.59 1.35
CA GLU A 362 3.86 7.17 1.94
C GLU A 362 3.41 6.35 3.16
N ARG A 363 2.90 7.05 4.18
CA ARG A 363 2.39 6.49 5.44
C ARG A 363 0.88 6.71 5.52
N PRO A 364 0.14 5.82 6.20
CA PRO A 364 0.62 4.65 6.94
C PRO A 364 0.96 3.44 6.04
N LEU A 365 1.92 2.62 6.47
CA LEU A 365 2.29 1.37 5.80
C LEU A 365 1.44 0.22 6.38
N SER A 366 1.02 -0.72 5.54
CA SER A 366 0.48 -2.00 6.04
C SER A 366 1.54 -2.80 6.77
N ASP A 367 1.16 -3.69 7.68
CA ASP A 367 2.06 -4.60 8.39
C ASP A 367 3.07 -5.32 7.47
N LEU A 368 2.57 -5.88 6.36
CA LEU A 368 3.42 -6.56 5.37
C LEU A 368 4.38 -5.58 4.67
N GLY A 369 3.92 -4.35 4.42
CA GLY A 369 4.74 -3.26 3.90
C GLY A 369 5.85 -2.88 4.87
N LYS A 370 5.51 -2.59 6.13
CA LYS A 370 6.45 -2.24 7.21
C LYS A 370 7.53 -3.30 7.37
N ALA A 371 7.15 -4.58 7.45
CA ALA A 371 8.11 -5.69 7.53
C ALA A 371 9.06 -5.75 6.32
N SER A 372 8.53 -5.54 5.10
CA SER A 372 9.33 -5.57 3.87
C SER A 372 10.30 -4.39 3.76
N TYR A 373 9.88 -3.18 4.14
CA TYR A 373 10.74 -2.00 4.17
C TYR A 373 11.83 -2.11 5.23
N ILE A 374 11.50 -2.55 6.46
CA ILE A 374 12.49 -2.79 7.51
C ILE A 374 13.53 -3.82 7.05
N ALA A 375 13.10 -4.92 6.44
CA ALA A 375 14.02 -5.94 5.92
C ALA A 375 14.96 -5.38 4.82
N PHE A 376 14.45 -4.55 3.92
CA PHE A 376 15.25 -3.88 2.89
C PHE A 376 16.22 -2.85 3.48
N TRP A 377 15.75 -1.95 4.34
CA TRP A 377 16.58 -0.93 4.98
C TRP A 377 17.68 -1.57 5.83
N THR A 378 17.38 -2.64 6.56
CA THR A 378 18.36 -3.40 7.34
C THR A 378 19.48 -3.92 6.44
N GLU A 379 19.15 -4.54 5.30
CA GLU A 379 20.15 -5.02 4.34
C GLU A 379 21.03 -3.88 3.80
N ALA A 380 20.40 -2.78 3.35
CA ALA A 380 21.11 -1.65 2.78
C ALA A 380 22.04 -0.96 3.79
N ILE A 381 21.57 -0.75 5.03
CA ILE A 381 22.35 -0.13 6.10
C ILE A 381 23.51 -1.05 6.51
N LEU A 382 23.25 -2.34 6.75
CA LEU A 382 24.29 -3.30 7.13
C LEU A 382 25.40 -3.41 6.08
N ALA A 383 25.05 -3.42 4.79
CA ALA A 383 26.03 -3.49 3.72
C ALA A 383 27.04 -2.31 3.74
N LEU A 384 26.63 -1.15 4.25
CA LEU A 384 27.50 0.00 4.43
C LEU A 384 28.29 -0.06 5.74
N LEU A 385 27.65 -0.49 6.83
CA LEU A 385 28.29 -0.60 8.14
C LEU A 385 29.40 -1.66 8.15
N GLU A 386 29.21 -2.78 7.45
CA GLU A 386 30.24 -3.83 7.36
C GLU A 386 31.46 -3.41 6.52
N ARG A 387 31.30 -2.44 5.62
CA ARG A 387 32.38 -1.93 4.77
C ARG A 387 33.12 -0.75 5.40
N ASN A 388 32.58 -0.17 6.47
CA ASN A 388 33.15 1.01 7.09
C ASN A 388 33.70 0.70 8.48
N GLU A 389 35.02 0.75 8.62
CA GLU A 389 35.71 0.56 9.90
C GLU A 389 35.72 1.84 10.76
N GLY A 390 35.20 2.96 10.23
CA GLY A 390 35.21 4.28 10.87
C GLY A 390 33.86 4.78 11.38
N ARG A 391 33.84 6.04 11.82
CA ARG A 391 32.60 6.75 12.19
C ARG A 391 31.79 7.05 10.92
N ILE A 392 30.51 6.71 10.92
CA ILE A 392 29.56 7.05 9.86
C ILE A 392 28.40 7.85 10.44
N SER A 393 28.02 8.95 9.79
CA SER A 393 26.85 9.71 10.20
C SER A 393 25.57 9.16 9.56
N VAL A 394 24.41 9.46 10.16
CA VAL A 394 23.10 9.16 9.56
C VAL A 394 22.93 9.88 8.22
N GLN A 395 23.52 11.07 8.08
CA GLN A 395 23.54 11.82 6.82
C GLN A 395 24.35 11.09 5.74
N ASP A 396 25.46 10.45 6.09
CA ASP A 396 26.25 9.63 5.15
C ASP A 396 25.47 8.40 4.69
N LEU A 397 24.85 7.69 5.62
CA LEU A 397 23.97 6.56 5.30
C LEU A 397 22.84 6.97 4.35
N SER A 398 22.18 8.10 4.64
CA SER A 398 21.10 8.63 3.80
C SER A 398 21.60 8.98 2.40
N ARG A 399 22.74 9.67 2.29
CA ARG A 399 23.35 10.04 1.00
C ARG A 399 23.75 8.81 0.17
N MET A 400 24.26 7.76 0.82
CA MET A 400 24.73 6.55 0.13
C MET A 400 23.61 5.59 -0.28
N THR A 401 22.51 5.56 0.49
CA THR A 401 21.38 4.64 0.24
C THR A 401 20.19 5.31 -0.45
N CYS A 402 20.11 6.64 -0.39
CA CYS A 402 18.92 7.44 -0.68
C CYS A 402 17.71 7.16 0.23
N ILE A 403 17.92 6.56 1.39
CA ILE A 403 16.89 6.40 2.43
C ILE A 403 16.82 7.69 3.25
N GLU A 404 15.61 8.17 3.57
CA GLU A 404 15.43 9.32 4.45
C GLU A 404 16.03 9.09 5.84
N GLN A 405 16.54 10.15 6.47
CA GLN A 405 17.23 10.03 7.76
C GLN A 405 16.30 9.50 8.86
N ALA A 406 15.04 9.92 8.84
CA ALA A 406 14.02 9.44 9.76
C ALA A 406 13.78 7.92 9.63
N ASP A 407 13.80 7.38 8.41
CA ASP A 407 13.63 5.94 8.15
C ASP A 407 14.84 5.13 8.64
N ILE A 408 16.06 5.67 8.47
CA ILE A 408 17.28 5.07 9.00
C ILE A 408 17.20 4.99 10.54
N LEU A 409 16.82 6.09 11.20
CA LEU A 409 16.67 6.13 12.66
C LEU A 409 15.60 5.13 13.12
N ALA A 410 14.41 5.15 12.51
CA ALA A 410 13.33 4.23 12.83
C ALA A 410 13.75 2.76 12.65
N CYS A 411 14.49 2.43 11.58
CA CYS A 411 15.01 1.08 11.35
C CYS A 411 16.02 0.65 12.44
N LEU A 412 16.91 1.54 12.85
CA LEU A 412 17.92 1.25 13.88
C LEU A 412 17.30 1.15 15.29
N GLU A 413 16.28 1.96 15.57
CA GLU A 413 15.49 1.91 16.79
C GLU A 413 14.67 0.62 16.87
N HIS A 414 14.01 0.22 15.77
CA HIS A 414 13.27 -1.03 15.68
C HIS A 414 14.11 -2.25 16.07
N HIS A 415 15.40 -2.25 15.69
CA HIS A 415 16.34 -3.32 16.03
C HIS A 415 16.98 -3.18 17.42
N GLY A 416 16.74 -2.06 18.12
CA GLY A 416 17.29 -1.75 19.42
C GLY A 416 18.82 -1.53 19.42
N VAL A 417 19.40 -1.21 18.26
CA VAL A 417 20.86 -1.04 18.08
C VAL A 417 21.32 0.40 18.25
N LEU A 418 20.43 1.37 18.11
CA LEU A 418 20.71 2.77 18.39
C LEU A 418 20.70 3.03 19.90
N LYS A 419 21.80 3.57 20.44
CA LYS A 419 21.92 3.98 21.83
C LYS A 419 22.37 5.44 21.92
N SER A 420 21.92 6.13 22.96
CA SER A 420 22.33 7.49 23.28
C SER A 420 23.06 7.51 24.62
N LYS A 421 24.11 8.34 24.72
CA LYS A 421 24.78 8.70 25.97
C LYS A 421 25.09 10.19 25.93
N GLY A 422 24.29 10.98 26.65
CA GLY A 422 24.27 12.43 26.50
C GLY A 422 23.82 12.83 25.10
N GLU A 423 24.56 13.72 24.45
CA GLU A 423 24.30 14.17 23.07
C GLU A 423 24.89 13.23 21.99
N CYS A 424 25.61 12.19 22.40
CA CYS A 424 26.25 11.24 21.48
C CYS A 424 25.35 10.02 21.22
N PHE A 425 25.12 9.72 19.94
CA PHE A 425 24.47 8.50 19.49
C PHE A 425 25.53 7.51 18.98
N PHE A 426 25.39 6.23 19.33
CA PHE A 426 26.27 5.16 18.86
C PHE A 426 25.50 3.88 18.59
N LEU A 427 26.02 3.06 17.68
CA LEU A 427 25.45 1.77 17.31
C LEU A 427 26.10 0.66 18.12
N VAL A 428 25.27 -0.22 18.70
CA VAL A 428 25.73 -1.45 19.37
C VAL A 428 25.53 -2.62 18.43
N LEU A 429 26.60 -2.97 17.70
CA LEU A 429 26.59 -4.01 16.66
C LEU A 429 27.66 -5.08 16.92
N PRO A 430 27.56 -5.87 18.01
CA PRO A 430 28.40 -7.05 18.17
C PRO A 430 28.13 -8.06 17.03
N GLN A 431 29.10 -8.92 16.70
CA GLN A 431 28.99 -9.86 15.58
C GLN A 431 27.74 -10.75 15.65
N GLN A 432 27.32 -11.12 16.86
CA GLN A 432 26.08 -11.85 17.10
C GLN A 432 24.83 -11.08 16.68
N LYS A 433 24.78 -9.77 16.97
CA LYS A 433 23.67 -8.91 16.57
C LYS A 433 23.67 -8.69 15.06
N ILE A 434 24.83 -8.50 14.43
CA ILE A 434 24.94 -8.42 12.96
C ILE A 434 24.38 -9.68 12.31
N LYS A 435 24.75 -10.87 12.81
CA LYS A 435 24.21 -12.14 12.32
C LYS A 435 22.68 -12.21 12.45
N ALA A 436 22.15 -11.85 13.62
CA ALA A 436 20.70 -11.83 13.85
C ALA A 436 19.97 -10.84 12.92
N LEU A 437 20.57 -9.67 12.63
CA LEU A 437 19.98 -8.70 11.70
C LEU A 437 19.99 -9.20 10.25
N LYS A 438 21.05 -9.92 9.83
CA LYS A 438 21.09 -10.59 8.52
C LYS A 438 20.01 -11.66 8.39
N GLU A 439 19.81 -12.44 9.44
CA GLU A 439 18.74 -13.45 9.50
C GLU A 439 17.35 -12.79 9.43
N ALA A 440 17.15 -11.68 10.17
CA ALA A 440 15.90 -10.92 10.15
C ALA A 440 15.62 -10.23 8.80
N ALA A 441 16.65 -9.74 8.11
CA ALA A 441 16.53 -9.16 6.77
C ALA A 441 16.15 -10.20 5.68
N GLY A 442 16.27 -11.49 6.01
CA GLY A 442 15.88 -12.59 5.15
C GLY A 442 16.77 -12.74 3.91
N ARG A 443 16.18 -13.23 2.81
CA ARG A 443 16.92 -13.40 1.55
C ARG A 443 17.33 -12.03 0.99
N PRO A 444 18.56 -11.90 0.45
CA PRO A 444 19.01 -10.67 -0.19
C PRO A 444 18.06 -10.24 -1.30
N SER A 445 17.89 -8.93 -1.47
CA SER A 445 17.09 -8.41 -2.58
C SER A 445 17.75 -8.74 -3.91
N ARG A 446 16.96 -9.00 -4.96
CA ARG A 446 17.50 -9.04 -6.33
C ARG A 446 18.08 -7.66 -6.64
N ALA A 447 19.32 -7.62 -7.11
CA ALA A 447 19.98 -6.37 -7.45
C ALA A 447 19.30 -5.73 -8.66
N VAL A 448 19.12 -4.41 -8.62
CA VAL A 448 18.71 -3.60 -9.78
C VAL A 448 19.99 -3.17 -10.48
N LYS A 449 20.22 -3.71 -11.68
CA LYS A 449 21.40 -3.39 -12.49
C LYS A 449 21.26 -1.99 -13.09
N ALA A 450 22.24 -1.12 -12.85
CA ALA A 450 22.16 0.27 -13.31
C ALA A 450 22.25 0.36 -14.85
N GLU A 451 23.01 -0.54 -15.46
CA GLU A 451 23.21 -0.67 -16.90
C GLU A 451 21.94 -1.11 -17.65
N GLU A 452 21.01 -1.78 -16.96
CA GLU A 452 19.73 -2.21 -17.53
C GLU A 452 18.61 -1.19 -17.27
N LEU A 453 18.85 -0.15 -16.46
CA LEU A 453 17.86 0.89 -16.15
C LEU A 453 17.95 2.02 -17.17
N HIS A 454 17.04 2.03 -18.14
CA HIS A 454 16.97 3.02 -19.21
C HIS A 454 15.89 4.04 -18.86
N TRP A 455 16.24 4.98 -17.98
CA TRP A 455 15.28 5.90 -17.38
C TRP A 455 15.86 7.29 -17.16
N ILE A 456 15.01 8.31 -17.30
CA ILE A 456 15.32 9.69 -16.93
C ILE A 456 14.23 10.23 -16.00
N PRO A 457 14.58 11.07 -15.01
CA PRO A 457 13.58 11.67 -14.12
C PRO A 457 12.47 12.40 -14.85
N TYR A 458 11.23 12.25 -14.36
CA TYR A 458 10.04 12.88 -14.92
C TYR A 458 10.18 14.41 -15.04
N ASP A 459 10.71 15.07 -14.01
CA ASP A 459 11.01 16.52 -14.03
C ASP A 459 11.94 16.90 -15.20
N ARG A 460 12.89 16.03 -15.56
CA ARG A 460 13.83 16.28 -16.67
C ARG A 460 13.21 15.98 -18.03
N TYR A 461 12.28 15.04 -18.09
CA TYR A 461 11.53 14.73 -19.31
C TYR A 461 10.64 15.90 -19.74
N LEU A 462 10.12 16.70 -18.79
CA LEU A 462 9.30 17.88 -19.09
C LEU A 462 10.11 19.15 -19.41
N MET A 463 11.38 19.25 -18.96
CA MET A 463 12.23 20.42 -19.22
C MET A 463 12.38 20.86 -20.70
N PRO A 464 12.36 19.98 -21.73
CA PRO A 464 12.45 20.41 -23.13
C PRO A 464 11.28 21.29 -23.58
N PHE A 465 10.15 21.31 -22.86
CA PHE A 465 8.94 22.07 -23.24
C PHE A 465 8.75 23.36 -22.43
N GLU A 466 9.54 23.60 -21.39
CA GLU A 466 9.47 24.83 -20.57
C GLU A 466 10.56 25.86 -20.92
N TYR A 467 11.49 25.53 -21.82
CA TYR A 467 12.49 26.48 -22.31
C TYR A 467 12.02 27.11 -23.62
N SER A 468 11.18 28.16 -23.52
CA SER A 468 11.11 29.15 -24.59
C SER A 468 12.33 30.07 -24.44
N PRO A 469 13.27 30.13 -25.40
CA PRO A 469 14.33 31.11 -25.36
C PRO A 469 13.76 32.47 -25.79
N GLN A 470 13.04 33.15 -24.88
CA GLN A 470 12.61 34.54 -25.04
C GLN A 470 12.08 35.12 -23.71
N ALA A 471 12.97 35.76 -22.95
CA ALA A 471 12.79 37.06 -22.27
C ALA A 471 14.04 37.39 -21.45
#